data_AF-A0A0C2ZIK6-F1
#
_entry.id   AF-A0A0C2ZIK6-F1
#
_cell.length_a   1.000
_cell.length_b   1.000
_cell.length_c   1.000
_cell.angle_alpha   90.00
_cell.angle_beta   90.00
_cell.angle_gamma   90.00
#
_symmetry.space_group_name_H-M   'P 1'
#
loop_
_entity.id
_entity.type
_entity.pdbx_description
1 polymer ?
#
loop_
_entity_poly.entity_id
_entity_poly.type
_entity_poly.pdbx_seq_one_letter_code
_entity_poly.pdbx_strand_id
1 'polypeptide(L)'
;MSNKLLTDEQKELYSLMLPVYGAVLNQNDVTKCLKKSLPTLYRMREQGIGPSYKKLDSKSKNGTVVYPLQEIVRYLTESNVKTA
;
A
#
# COMPACT_ATOMS: atom_id res chain seq x y z
N MET A 1 -14.02 -0.42 7.89
CA MET A 1 -12.63 0.07 7.72
C MET A 1 -12.15 0.47 9.09
N SER A 2 -11.08 -0.14 9.62
CA SER A 2 -10.54 0.27 10.91
C SER A 2 -9.92 1.66 10.79
N ASN A 3 -10.56 2.65 11.41
CA ASN A 3 -9.98 3.97 11.75
C ASN A 3 -8.91 3.80 12.84
N LYS A 4 -7.91 2.93 12.61
CA LYS A 4 -6.68 3.05 13.39
C LYS A 4 -6.03 4.37 12.95
N LEU A 5 -5.54 5.15 13.89
CA LEU A 5 -4.68 6.28 13.57
C LEU A 5 -3.26 5.73 13.33
N LEU A 6 -2.48 6.38 12.46
CA LEU A 6 -1.07 6.02 12.28
C LEU A 6 -0.32 6.24 13.61
N THR A 7 0.63 5.37 13.94
CA THR A 7 1.60 5.62 15.02
C THR A 7 2.51 6.81 14.65
N ASP A 8 3.25 7.36 15.60
CA ASP A 8 4.09 8.53 15.31
C ASP A 8 5.21 8.21 14.30
N GLU A 9 5.83 7.03 14.38
CA GLU A 9 6.77 6.53 13.36
C GLU A 9 6.11 6.38 11.98
N GLN A 10 4.87 5.86 11.93
CA GLN A 10 4.12 5.76 10.69
C GLN A 10 3.77 7.15 10.12
N LYS A 11 3.46 8.13 10.97
CA LYS A 11 3.21 9.52 10.52
C LYS A 11 4.46 10.15 9.95
N GLU A 12 5.62 9.92 10.56
CA GLU A 12 6.90 10.43 10.07
C GLU A 12 7.23 9.83 8.69
N LEU A 13 7.15 8.50 8.57
CA LEU A 13 7.35 7.84 7.28
C LEU A 13 6.34 8.29 6.23
N TYR A 14 5.06 8.46 6.61
CA TYR A 14 4.04 8.99 5.73
C TYR A 14 4.39 10.41 5.25
N SER A 15 4.83 11.30 6.15
CA SER A 15 5.24 12.67 5.83
C SER A 15 6.42 12.70 4.84
N LEU A 16 7.38 11.80 5.01
CA LEU A 16 8.54 11.67 4.12
C LEU A 16 8.15 11.13 2.72
N MET A 17 7.22 10.19 2.65
CA MET A 17 6.80 9.57 1.38
C MET A 17 5.78 10.42 0.61
N LEU A 18 4.96 11.22 1.30
CA LEU A 18 3.90 12.03 0.72
C LEU A 18 4.35 12.96 -0.42
N PRO A 19 5.44 13.75 -0.30
CA PRO A 19 5.87 14.64 -1.38
C PRO A 19 6.41 13.89 -2.61
N VAL A 20 6.87 12.64 -2.44
CA VAL A 20 7.45 11.84 -3.53
C VAL A 20 6.38 11.07 -4.30
N TYR A 21 5.42 10.49 -3.59
CA TYR A 21 4.46 9.53 -4.17
C TYR A 21 3.02 10.04 -4.19
N GLY A 22 2.71 11.11 -3.47
CA GLY A 22 1.35 11.59 -3.26
C GLY A 22 0.54 10.70 -2.29
N ALA A 23 -0.68 11.12 -1.99
CA ALA A 23 -1.54 10.43 -1.02
C ALA A 23 -2.09 9.08 -1.52
N VAL A 24 -2.07 8.87 -2.84
CA VAL A 24 -2.64 7.69 -3.50
C VAL A 24 -1.70 7.25 -4.62
N LEU A 25 -1.28 5.99 -4.58
CA LEU A 25 -0.34 5.41 -5.53
C LEU A 25 -1.06 4.47 -6.51
N ASN A 26 -0.58 4.48 -7.76
CA ASN A 26 -0.96 3.48 -8.75
C ASN A 26 -0.12 2.19 -8.58
N GLN A 27 -0.46 1.14 -9.32
CA GLN A 27 0.19 -0.17 -9.22
C GLN A 27 1.70 -0.12 -9.54
N ASN A 28 2.11 0.73 -10.48
CA ASN A 28 3.51 0.87 -10.87
C ASN A 28 4.34 1.59 -9.81
N ASP A 29 3.76 2.52 -9.08
CA ASP A 29 4.48 3.21 -8.01
C ASP A 29 4.56 2.34 -6.74
N VAL A 30 3.52 1.57 -6.45
CA VAL A 30 3.57 0.57 -5.36
C VAL A 30 4.63 -0.50 -5.60
N THR A 31 4.76 -0.99 -6.83
CA THR A 31 5.81 -1.98 -7.17
C THR A 31 7.22 -1.43 -6.95
N LYS A 32 7.44 -0.14 -7.26
CA LYS A 32 8.70 0.55 -6.93
C LYS A 32 8.91 0.68 -5.41
N CYS A 33 7.90 1.11 -4.66
CA CYS A 33 7.98 1.25 -3.20
C CYS A 33 8.32 -0.08 -2.51
N LEU A 34 7.63 -1.16 -2.90
CA LEU A 34 7.80 -2.48 -2.30
C LEU A 34 9.01 -3.25 -2.87
N LYS A 35 9.68 -2.71 -3.89
CA LYS A 35 10.72 -3.40 -4.67
C LYS A 35 10.27 -4.80 -5.13
N LYS A 36 9.03 -4.90 -5.62
CA LYS A 36 8.43 -6.16 -6.14
C LYS A 36 8.01 -6.00 -7.59
N SER A 37 7.95 -7.11 -8.32
CA SER A 37 7.39 -7.11 -9.67
C SER A 37 5.86 -6.94 -9.66
N LEU A 38 5.29 -6.42 -10.74
CA LEU A 38 3.83 -6.31 -10.89
C LEU A 38 3.10 -7.68 -10.78
N PRO A 39 3.60 -8.77 -11.39
CA PRO A 39 3.05 -10.11 -11.16
C PRO A 39 3.06 -10.53 -9.69
N THR A 40 4.13 -10.22 -8.95
CA THR A 40 4.20 -10.49 -7.51
C THR A 40 3.13 -9.72 -6.75
N LEU A 41 2.93 -8.45 -7.08
CA LEU A 41 1.88 -7.63 -6.46
C LEU A 41 0.48 -8.21 -6.70
N TYR A 42 0.20 -8.75 -7.89
CA TYR A 42 -1.08 -9.43 -8.16
C TYR A 42 -1.25 -10.69 -7.31
N ARG A 43 -0.23 -11.56 -7.23
CA ARG A 43 -0.27 -12.74 -6.35
C ARG A 43 -0.48 -12.37 -4.89
N MET A 44 0.17 -11.30 -4.41
CA MET A 44 -0.02 -10.79 -3.05
C MET A 44 -1.46 -10.34 -2.79
N ARG A 45 -2.15 -9.78 -3.79
CA ARG A 45 -3.59 -9.44 -3.68
C ARG A 45 -4.45 -10.69 -3.59
N GLU A 46 -4.20 -11.68 -4.44
CA GLU A 46 -4.95 -12.96 -4.44
C GLU A 46 -4.78 -13.71 -3.13
N GLN A 47 -3.57 -13.67 -2.55
CA GLN A 47 -3.23 -14.30 -1.28
C GLN A 47 -3.63 -13.46 -0.05
N GLY A 48 -4.03 -12.20 -0.23
CA GLY A 48 -4.40 -11.30 0.87
C GLY A 48 -3.23 -10.82 1.75
N ILE A 49 -1.99 -10.85 1.24
CA ILE A 49 -0.74 -10.59 2.01
C ILE A 49 -0.04 -9.26 1.65
N GLY A 50 -0.76 -8.29 1.10
CA GLY A 50 -0.21 -7.01 0.64
C GLY A 50 -0.92 -5.78 1.19
N PRO A 51 -0.45 -4.56 0.85
CA PRO A 51 -1.12 -3.33 1.28
C PRO A 51 -2.56 -3.30 0.76
N SER A 52 -3.45 -2.80 1.62
CA SER A 52 -4.85 -2.64 1.27
C SER A 52 -5.03 -1.70 0.09
N TYR A 53 -5.95 -2.03 -0.80
CA TYR A 53 -6.19 -1.31 -2.05
C TYR A 53 -7.65 -0.94 -2.21
N LYS A 54 -7.91 0.11 -2.98
CA LYS A 54 -9.25 0.57 -3.35
C LYS A 54 -9.44 0.44 -4.85
N LYS A 55 -10.60 -0.07 -5.27
CA LYS A 55 -11.04 0.01 -6.67
C LYS A 55 -11.82 1.32 -6.84
N LEU A 56 -11.38 2.18 -7.74
CA LEU A 56 -12.04 3.46 -8.01
C LEU A 56 -13.35 3.29 -8.78
N ASP A 57 -13.41 2.28 -9.65
CA ASP A 57 -14.63 1.96 -10.39
C ASP A 57 -14.96 0.48 -10.19
N SER A 58 -15.96 0.21 -9.37
CA SER A 58 -16.42 -1.14 -9.04
C SER A 58 -17.38 -1.72 -10.08
N LYS A 59 -17.85 -0.91 -11.05
CA LYS A 59 -18.82 -1.34 -12.07
C LYS A 59 -18.15 -1.99 -13.30
N SER A 60 -16.84 -1.81 -13.46
CA SER A 60 -16.05 -2.35 -14.54
C SER A 60 -15.23 -3.57 -14.09
N LYS A 61 -15.18 -4.63 -14.91
CA LYS A 61 -14.28 -5.79 -14.70
C LYS A 61 -12.80 -5.38 -14.59
N ASN A 62 -12.43 -4.24 -15.19
CA ASN A 62 -11.08 -3.69 -15.23
C ASN A 62 -10.95 -2.41 -14.37
N GLY A 63 -11.67 -2.33 -13.25
CA GLY A 63 -11.63 -1.17 -12.35
C GLY A 63 -10.20 -0.77 -11.96
N THR A 64 -9.91 0.53 -12.04
CA THR A 64 -8.59 1.06 -11.67
C THR A 64 -8.33 0.81 -10.18
N VAL A 65 -7.23 0.10 -9.90
CA VAL A 65 -6.77 -0.20 -8.55
C VAL A 65 -5.79 0.87 -8.10
N VAL A 66 -6.09 1.47 -6.95
CA VAL A 66 -5.23 2.45 -6.30
C VAL A 66 -4.95 2.07 -4.86
N TYR A 67 -3.83 2.56 -4.34
CA TYR A 67 -3.34 2.25 -3.02
C TYR A 67 -3.18 3.53 -2.21
N PRO A 68 -3.96 3.71 -1.13
CA PRO A 68 -3.73 4.82 -0.22
C PRO A 68 -2.33 4.71 0.42
N LEU A 69 -1.57 5.80 0.44
CA LEU A 69 -0.21 5.81 0.99
C LEU A 69 -0.19 5.33 2.45
N GLN A 70 -1.22 5.65 3.23
CA GLN A 70 -1.37 5.18 4.62
C GLN A 70 -1.32 3.65 4.74
N GLU A 71 -1.91 2.92 3.79
CA GLU A 71 -1.98 1.45 3.82
C GLU A 71 -0.65 0.82 3.43
N ILE A 72 0.12 1.51 2.58
CA ILE A 72 1.48 1.13 2.20
C ILE A 72 2.41 1.32 3.39
N VAL A 73 2.34 2.48 4.06
CA VAL A 73 3.12 2.79 5.26
C VAL A 73 2.81 1.78 6.36
N ARG A 74 1.53 1.45 6.58
CA ARG A 74 1.14 0.37 7.48
C ARG A 74 1.74 -0.95 7.11
N TYR A 75 1.59 -1.37 5.85
CA TYR A 75 2.15 -2.63 5.40
C TYR A 75 3.67 -2.69 5.65
N LEU A 76 4.41 -1.63 5.34
CA LEU A 76 5.85 -1.56 5.53
C LEU A 76 6.27 -1.61 7.01
N THR A 77 5.47 -1.03 7.91
CA THR A 77 5.80 -0.89 9.34
C THR A 77 5.25 -2.01 10.21
N GLU A 78 4.06 -2.53 9.89
CA GLU A 78 3.43 -3.68 10.56
C GLU A 78 4.01 -5.01 10.08
N SER A 79 4.56 -5.07 8.87
CA SER A 79 5.30 -6.25 8.39
C SER A 79 6.74 -6.31 8.92
N ASN A 80 7.10 -5.48 9.92
CA ASN A 80 8.39 -5.58 10.60
C ASN A 80 8.49 -6.92 11.36
N VAL A 81 8.98 -7.91 10.61
CA VAL A 81 10.03 -8.88 10.96
C VAL A 81 10.16 -9.11 12.47
N LYS A 82 9.56 -10.20 12.94
CA LYS A 82 10.09 -10.88 14.13
C LYS A 82 11.50 -11.36 13.78
N THR A 83 12.53 -10.62 14.19
CA THR A 83 13.86 -11.21 14.33
C THR A 83 13.93 -11.93 15.66
N ALA A 84 13.66 -13.23 15.62
CA ALA A 84 14.25 -14.26 16.47
C ALA A 84 14.29 -15.55 15.62
#